data_AF-A0A7U9STA1-F1
#
_entry.id   AF-A0A7U9STA1-F1
#
_cell.length_a   1.000
_cell.length_b   1.000
_cell.length_c   1.000
_cell.angle_alpha   90.00
_cell.angle_beta   90.00
_cell.angle_gamma   90.00
#
_symmetry.space_group_name_H-M   'P 1'
#
loop_
_entity.id
_entity.type
_entity.pdbx_description
1 polymer ?
#
loop_
_entity_poly.entity_id
_entity_poly.type
_entity_poly.pdbx_seq_one_letter_code
_entity_poly.pdbx_strand_id
1 'polypeptide(L)' 'MKEQDKRAIESMCRCGLDLEGVISVFPTFPKEDVMAIYNAVKRLNAGADGELNISMNCS' A
#
# COMPACT_ATOMS: atom_id res chain seq x y z
N MET A 1 -6.30 -12.26 -8.15
CA MET A 1 -5.48 -11.03 -8.22
C MET A 1 -4.06 -11.40 -8.64
N LYS A 2 -3.50 -10.78 -9.68
CA LYS A 2 -2.15 -11.09 -10.19
C LYS A 2 -1.07 -10.48 -9.28
N GLU A 3 0.16 -10.95 -9.36
CA GLU A 3 1.27 -10.40 -8.56
C GLU A 3 1.54 -8.92 -8.86
N GLN A 4 1.36 -8.49 -10.11
CA GLN A 4 1.49 -7.09 -10.50
C GLN A 4 0.44 -6.21 -9.80
N ASP A 5 -0.80 -6.70 -9.69
CA ASP A 5 -1.89 -5.99 -9.02
C ASP A 5 -1.59 -5.83 -7.52
N LYS A 6 -1.07 -6.90 -6.88
CA LYS A 6 -0.65 -6.86 -5.48
C LYS A 6 0.42 -5.80 -5.25
N ARG A 7 1.47 -5.78 -6.08
CA ARG A 7 2.54 -4.77 -6.01
C ARG A 7 2.03 -3.35 -6.20
N ALA A 8 1.06 -3.15 -7.09
CA ALA A 8 0.45 -1.83 -7.29
C ALA A 8 -0.31 -1.36 -6.04
N ILE A 9 -1.11 -2.24 -5.43
CA ILE A 9 -1.80 -1.98 -4.16
C ILE A 9 -0.79 -1.65 -3.06
N GLU A 10 0.27 -2.46 -2.91
CA GLU A 10 1.32 -2.22 -1.92
C GLU A 10 2.02 -0.87 -2.12
N SER A 11 2.32 -0.50 -3.37
CA SER A 11 2.96 0.77 -3.68
C SER A 11 2.08 1.96 -3.32
N MET A 12 0.77 1.88 -3.59
CA MET A 12 -0.19 2.93 -3.22
C MET A 12 -0.32 3.06 -1.70
N CYS A 13 -0.33 1.94 -0.98
CA CYS A 13 -0.31 1.93 0.49
C CYS A 13 0.96 2.61 1.04
N ARG A 14 2.12 2.36 0.43
CA ARG A 14 3.40 2.98 0.83
C ARG A 14 3.48 4.48 0.51
N CYS A 15 2.77 4.94 -0.52
CA CYS A 15 2.65 6.37 -0.83
C CYS A 15 1.75 7.14 0.15
N GLY A 16 1.20 6.47 1.18
CA GLY A 16 0.37 7.12 2.20
C GLY A 16 -1.10 7.24 1.83
N LEU A 17 -1.56 6.52 0.80
CA LEU A 17 -2.97 6.49 0.45
C LEU A 17 -3.76 5.72 1.53
N ASP A 18 -4.92 6.24 1.94
CA ASP A 18 -5.81 5.55 2.88
C ASP A 18 -6.47 4.33 2.22
N LEU A 19 -6.93 3.37 3.04
CA LEU A 19 -7.62 2.17 2.59
C LEU A 19 -8.79 2.50 1.65
N GLU A 20 -9.60 3.52 1.95
CA GLU A 20 -10.72 3.91 1.07
C GLU A 20 -10.22 4.45 -0.28
N GLY A 21 -9.12 5.19 -0.29
CA GLY A 21 -8.48 5.67 -1.51
C GLY A 21 -7.96 4.52 -2.36
N VAL A 22 -7.30 3.55 -1.74
CA VAL A 22 -6.80 2.35 -2.43
C VAL A 22 -7.97 1.54 -2.99
N ILE A 23 -9.04 1.32 -2.24
CA ILE A 23 -10.25 0.63 -2.74
C ILE A 23 -10.86 1.37 -3.93
N SER A 24 -10.88 2.72 -3.90
CA SER A 24 -11.39 3.52 -5.02
C SER A 24 -10.53 3.42 -6.29
N VAL A 25 -9.22 3.21 -6.15
CA VAL A 25 -8.30 3.01 -7.30
C VAL A 25 -8.45 1.60 -7.89
N PHE A 26 -8.84 0.64 -7.06
CA PHE A 26 -8.98 -0.76 -7.44
C PHE A 26 -10.43 -1.29 -7.29
N PRO A 27 -11.43 -0.68 -7.97
CA PRO A 27 -12.84 -1.03 -7.79
C PRO A 27 -13.20 -2.42 -8.37
N THR A 28 -12.34 -2.97 -9.22
CA THR A 28 -12.49 -4.30 -9.82
C THR A 28 -12.08 -5.44 -8.89
N PHE A 29 -11.41 -5.14 -7.77
CA PHE A 29 -11.04 -6.13 -6.77
C PHE A 29 -11.99 -6.10 -5.58
N PRO A 30 -12.29 -7.27 -4.97
CA PRO A 30 -13.09 -7.28 -3.77
C PRO A 30 -12.35 -6.55 -2.65
N LYS A 31 -13.12 -5.77 -1.88
CA LYS A 31 -12.59 -4.94 -0.79
C LYS A 31 -11.76 -5.75 0.21
N GLU A 32 -12.14 -6.99 0.46
CA GLU A 32 -11.46 -7.92 1.38
C GLU A 32 -10.03 -8.23 0.94
N ASP A 33 -9.80 -8.50 -0.35
CA ASP A 33 -8.45 -8.75 -0.89
C ASP A 33 -7.57 -7.49 -0.77
N VAL A 34 -8.12 -6.33 -1.12
CA VAL A 34 -7.40 -5.05 -1.01
C VAL A 34 -7.07 -4.73 0.45
N MET A 35 -8.03 -4.94 1.36
CA MET A 35 -7.86 -4.74 2.79
C MET A 35 -6.81 -5.68 3.40
N ALA A 36 -6.75 -6.93 2.96
CA ALA A 36 -5.74 -7.88 3.43
C ALA A 36 -4.32 -7.40 3.09
N ILE A 37 -4.11 -6.91 1.87
CA ILE A 37 -2.81 -6.37 1.41
C ILE A 37 -2.48 -5.07 2.15
N TYR A 38 -3.45 -4.17 2.26
CA TYR A 38 -3.29 -2.90 2.99
C TYR A 38 -2.85 -3.13 4.44
N ASN A 39 -3.51 -4.04 5.15
CA ASN A 39 -3.17 -4.39 6.52
C ASN A 39 -1.81 -5.07 6.64
N ALA A 40 -1.44 -5.92 5.68
CA ALA A 40 -0.11 -6.53 5.64
C ALA A 40 0.99 -5.47 5.49
N VAL A 41 0.81 -4.50 4.58
CA VAL A 41 1.76 -3.39 4.37
C VAL A 41 1.83 -2.48 5.59
N LYS A 42 0.68 -2.15 6.19
CA LYS A 42 0.62 -1.32 7.40
C LYS A 42 1.31 -1.99 8.59
N ARG A 43 1.17 -3.31 8.75
CA ARG A 43 1.89 -4.09 9.77
C ARG A 43 3.40 -4.14 9.52
N LEU A 44 3.82 -4.30 8.27
CA LEU A 44 5.23 -4.23 7.87
C LEU A 44 5.84 -2.86 8.18
N ASN A 45 5.12 -1.78 7.88
CA ASN A 45 5.56 -0.41 8.21
C ASN A 45 5.57 -0.15 9.73
N ALA A 46 4.59 -0.68 10.49
CA ALA A 46 4.57 -0.55 11.95
C ALA A 46 5.72 -1.31 12.65
N GLY A 47 6.27 -2.34 12.00
CA GLY A 47 7.51 -3.01 12.44
C GLY A 47 8.79 -2.35 11.91
N ALA A 48 8.67 -1.39 11.00
CA ALA A 48 9.76 -0.65 10.36
C ALA A 48 9.79 0.82 10.82
N ASP A 49 9.52 1.06 12.12
CA ASP A 49 9.68 2.36 12.78
C ASP A 49 11.16 2.83 12.85
N GLY A 50 12.09 2.03 12.31
CA GLY A 50 13.44 2.44 11.99
C GLY A 50 13.60 2.68 10.50
N GLU A 51 13.58 3.95 10.07
CA GLU A 51 14.23 4.43 8.85
C GLU A 51 13.53 4.16 7.50
N LEU A 52 12.42 4.88 7.25
CA LEU A 52 12.11 5.33 5.89
C LEU A 52 12.41 6.83 5.78
N ASN A 53 13.66 7.20 6.04
CA ASN A 53 14.23 8.48 5.60
C ASN A 53 14.59 8.38 4.11
N ILE A 54 13.59 8.08 3.27
CA ILE A 54 13.69 8.34 1.84
C ILE A 54 13.42 9.84 1.65
N SER A 55 14.43 10.64 2.00
CA SER A 55 14.58 11.99 1.48
C SER A 55 14.71 11.89 -0.03
N MET A 56 13.56 11.93 -0.72
CA MET A 56 13.51 12.17 -2.16
C MET A 56 13.96 13.62 -2.38
N ASN A 57 15.27 13.79 -2.45
CA ASN A 57 15.87 14.98 -3.02
C ASN A 57 15.70 14.88 -4.55
N CYS A 58 14.58 15.36 -5.05
CA CYS A 58 14.41 15.66 -6.47
C CYS A 58 15.01 17.06 -6.71
N SER A 59 16.33 17.14 -6.92
CA SER A 59 17.02 18.30 -7.51
C SER A 59 17.13 18.14 -9.02
#